data_AF-A0A964C299-F1
#
_entry.id   AF-A0A964C299-F1
#
_cell.length_a   1.000
_cell.length_b   1.000
_cell.length_c   1.000
_cell.angle_alpha   90.00
_cell.angle_beta   90.00
_cell.angle_gamma   90.00
#
_symmetry.space_group_name_H-M   'P 1'
#
loop_
_entity.id
_entity.type
_entity.pdbx_description
1 polymer ?
#
loop_
_entity_poly.entity_id
_entity_poly.type
_entity_poly.pdbx_seq_one_letter_code
_entity_poly.pdbx_strand_id
1 'polypeptide(L)'
;MSNLAEQKSSSSRISWIDNLRAFGMLSIILVHTGRLDSKFDLYVSALVMPLFFLISGFFVKESIKQQKFIDFVKIRAQRLLIPYLSFGIFSYIMWFFIIGKIKKDVLPINPIVHFLTNIFYGVGGWGWLDFNITLWFFPCLFVTEILFFFLIRLPSRKSLGVALFSLSVIGYFLFEVVDSEKFRLPFGLDIALTAVVFYGLGYLVKPHVLNDGFKAWYQWPFLLLGTLAYIVFSNLNEPSAFIIGNFGKNYFYFYLAALSGILFWAQISRLIKPNKLFTEIGKNTLVIFPLHLLLFPFFTGVLVYVFKVPKSAIEHSNIVALAYTILSALILIPIAWGLNRYVPFLLGYSPQRKSINQ
;
A
#
# COMPACT_ATOMS: atom_id res chain seq x y z
N MET A 1 -17.77 7.84 40.77
CA MET A 1 -17.99 8.29 39.38
C MET A 1 -16.81 8.00 38.43
N SER A 2 -15.83 7.18 38.82
CA SER A 2 -14.62 6.89 38.03
C SER A 2 -14.66 5.59 37.21
N ASN A 3 -15.72 4.77 37.32
CA ASN A 3 -15.78 3.45 36.67
C ASN A 3 -16.78 3.34 35.49
N LEU A 4 -17.29 4.46 34.98
CA LEU A 4 -18.22 4.47 33.82
C LEU A 4 -17.60 5.04 32.53
N ALA A 5 -16.38 5.58 32.58
CA ALA A 5 -15.68 6.13 31.41
C ALA A 5 -14.80 5.10 30.67
N GLU A 6 -14.45 3.97 31.30
CA GLU A 6 -13.58 2.95 30.69
C GLU A 6 -14.34 1.91 29.83
N GLN A 7 -15.68 1.91 29.83
CA GLN A 7 -16.46 0.83 29.22
C GLN A 7 -17.07 1.16 27.84
N LYS A 8 -16.61 2.23 27.18
CA LYS A 8 -17.11 2.63 25.85
C LYS A 8 -15.98 2.88 24.84
N SER A 9 -15.09 1.90 24.65
CA SER A 9 -14.18 1.90 23.48
C SER A 9 -14.28 0.61 22.66
N SER A 10 -15.52 0.24 22.26
CA SER A 10 -15.65 -0.42 20.96
C SER A 10 -15.14 0.58 19.92
N SER A 11 -13.99 0.34 19.28
CA SER A 11 -13.40 1.30 18.35
C SER A 11 -14.39 1.61 17.24
N SER A 12 -15.02 2.79 17.29
CA SER A 12 -15.90 3.25 16.22
C SER A 12 -15.08 3.33 14.94
N ARG A 13 -15.45 2.50 13.96
CA ARG A 13 -14.81 2.45 12.65
C ARG A 13 -14.92 3.82 11.98
N ILE A 14 -13.81 4.30 11.43
CA ILE A 14 -13.72 5.61 10.78
C ILE A 14 -14.03 5.44 9.30
N SER A 15 -15.29 5.59 8.93
CA SER A 15 -15.81 5.28 7.59
C SER A 15 -15.10 6.01 6.43
N TRP A 16 -14.73 7.28 6.60
CA TRP A 16 -14.00 8.01 5.55
C TRP A 16 -12.60 7.45 5.29
N ILE A 17 -11.98 6.75 6.26
CA ILE A 17 -10.69 6.07 6.03
C ILE A 17 -10.90 4.81 5.18
N ASP A 18 -12.02 4.11 5.35
CA ASP A 18 -12.36 2.99 4.46
C ASP A 18 -12.56 3.48 3.03
N ASN A 19 -13.23 4.62 2.85
CA ASN A 19 -13.37 5.27 1.54
C ASN A 19 -11.99 5.58 0.94
N LEU A 20 -11.11 6.19 1.72
CA LEU A 20 -9.76 6.56 1.28
C LEU A 20 -8.91 5.35 0.91
N ARG A 21 -8.97 4.27 1.68
CA ARG A 21 -8.32 2.99 1.36
C ARG A 21 -8.86 2.38 0.08
N ALA A 22 -10.17 2.43 -0.13
CA ALA A 22 -10.81 1.93 -1.35
C ALA A 22 -10.36 2.72 -2.58
N PHE A 23 -10.27 4.06 -2.49
CA PHE A 23 -9.68 4.87 -3.56
C PHE A 23 -8.24 4.47 -3.84
N GLY A 24 -7.38 4.40 -2.82
CA GLY A 24 -6.00 3.96 -3.00
C GLY A 24 -5.92 2.60 -3.69
N MET A 25 -6.78 1.65 -3.30
CA MET A 25 -6.81 0.31 -3.88
C MET A 25 -7.25 0.31 -5.35
N LEU A 26 -8.34 1.00 -5.67
CA LEU A 26 -8.82 1.08 -7.05
C LEU A 26 -7.81 1.79 -7.94
N SER A 27 -7.18 2.86 -7.45
CA SER A 27 -6.16 3.61 -8.18
C SER A 27 -4.92 2.76 -8.50
N ILE A 28 -4.40 1.97 -7.55
CA ILE A 28 -3.22 1.12 -7.82
C ILE A 28 -3.55 -0.02 -8.79
N ILE A 29 -4.73 -0.64 -8.67
CA ILE A 29 -5.19 -1.65 -9.63
C ILE A 29 -5.26 -1.04 -11.03
N LEU A 30 -5.83 0.17 -11.13
CA LEU A 30 -5.99 0.89 -12.38
C LEU A 30 -4.65 1.22 -13.04
N VAL A 31 -3.67 1.75 -12.29
CA VAL A 31 -2.30 2.00 -12.79
C VAL A 31 -1.67 0.70 -13.29
N HIS A 32 -1.77 -0.39 -12.53
CA HIS A 32 -1.18 -1.67 -12.90
C HIS A 32 -1.84 -2.35 -14.12
N THR A 33 -2.99 -1.86 -14.59
CA THR A 33 -3.50 -2.32 -15.88
C THR A 33 -2.57 -1.97 -17.04
N GLY A 34 -1.71 -0.95 -16.90
CA GLY A 34 -0.76 -0.52 -17.94
C GLY A 34 -1.43 0.01 -19.21
N ARG A 35 -2.74 0.35 -19.14
CA ARG A 35 -3.60 0.66 -20.29
C ARG A 35 -4.02 2.13 -20.36
N LEU A 36 -3.66 2.92 -19.36
CA LEU A 36 -3.99 4.34 -19.30
C LEU A 36 -2.86 5.22 -19.84
N ASP A 37 -3.23 6.42 -20.30
CA ASP A 37 -2.27 7.49 -20.60
C ASP A 37 -1.46 7.88 -19.35
N SER A 38 -0.19 8.23 -19.60
CA SER A 38 0.81 8.81 -18.69
C SER A 38 0.28 9.91 -17.76
N LYS A 39 -0.73 10.68 -18.19
CA LYS A 39 -1.33 11.74 -17.37
C LYS A 39 -1.96 11.23 -16.07
N PHE A 40 -2.60 10.05 -16.09
CA PHE A 40 -3.19 9.51 -14.86
C PHE A 40 -2.11 9.04 -13.89
N ASP A 41 -1.06 8.39 -14.42
CA ASP A 41 0.07 7.89 -13.64
C ASP A 41 0.84 9.03 -12.95
N LEU A 42 0.94 10.20 -13.59
CA LEU A 42 1.52 11.41 -13.00
C LEU A 42 0.94 11.74 -11.61
N TYR A 43 -0.38 11.66 -11.47
CA TYR A 43 -1.05 11.99 -10.22
C TYR A 43 -1.01 10.83 -9.22
N VAL A 44 -1.14 9.59 -9.69
CA VAL A 44 -1.35 8.45 -8.81
C VAL A 44 -0.03 7.83 -8.30
N SER A 45 1.02 7.86 -9.11
CA SER A 45 2.30 7.23 -8.80
C SER A 45 2.95 7.75 -7.52
N ALA A 46 2.92 9.09 -7.31
CA ALA A 46 3.46 9.72 -6.12
C ALA A 46 2.52 9.59 -4.89
N LEU A 47 1.25 9.26 -5.11
CA LEU A 47 0.22 9.27 -4.08
C LEU A 47 0.10 7.94 -3.34
N VAL A 48 -0.08 6.83 -4.08
CA VAL A 48 -0.76 5.66 -3.50
C VAL A 48 0.09 4.93 -2.46
N MET A 49 1.38 4.74 -2.71
CA MET A 49 2.26 4.09 -1.72
C MET A 49 2.41 4.96 -0.46
N PRO A 50 2.73 6.27 -0.55
CA PRO A 50 2.69 7.18 0.59
C PRO A 50 1.37 7.17 1.38
N LEU A 51 0.24 7.12 0.68
CA LEU A 51 -1.09 7.05 1.30
C LEU A 51 -1.23 5.83 2.20
N PHE A 52 -0.85 4.64 1.72
CA PHE A 52 -0.97 3.41 2.51
C PHE A 52 0.00 3.37 3.70
N PHE A 53 1.22 3.91 3.57
CA PHE A 53 2.13 4.07 4.71
C PHE A 53 1.56 5.04 5.74
N LEU A 54 1.03 6.19 5.32
CA LEU A 54 0.42 7.17 6.21
C LEU A 54 -0.79 6.60 6.94
N ILE A 55 -1.69 5.91 6.24
CA ILE A 55 -2.85 5.26 6.86
C ILE A 55 -2.39 4.18 7.86
N SER A 56 -1.33 3.43 7.57
CA SER A 56 -0.80 2.43 8.50
C SER A 56 -0.30 3.09 9.79
N GLY A 57 0.45 4.19 9.66
CA GLY A 57 0.90 5.02 10.77
C GLY A 57 -0.23 5.67 11.59
N PHE A 58 -1.31 6.07 10.94
CA PHE A 58 -2.50 6.64 11.59
C PHE A 58 -3.13 5.67 12.62
N PHE A 59 -3.03 4.36 12.40
CA PHE A 59 -3.57 3.35 13.30
C PHE A 59 -2.61 2.90 14.40
N VAL A 60 -1.41 3.47 14.48
CA VAL A 60 -0.47 3.24 15.58
C VAL A 60 -1.14 3.59 16.92
N LYS A 61 -0.88 2.75 17.93
CA LYS A 61 -1.32 2.94 19.31
C LYS A 61 -0.12 3.30 20.19
N GLU A 62 -0.32 4.22 21.12
CA GLU A 62 0.70 4.64 22.11
C GLU A 62 1.22 3.48 22.95
N SER A 63 0.39 2.46 23.20
CA SER A 63 0.77 1.27 23.96
C SER A 63 1.97 0.52 23.40
N ILE A 64 2.33 0.73 22.12
CA ILE A 64 3.56 0.19 21.52
C ILE A 64 4.80 0.62 22.31
N LYS A 65 4.82 1.81 22.93
CA LYS A 65 5.95 2.31 23.75
C LYS A 65 6.28 1.41 24.94
N GLN A 66 5.27 0.73 25.49
CA GLN A 66 5.40 -0.14 26.66
C GLN A 66 5.70 -1.60 26.28
N GLN A 67 5.62 -1.95 24.99
CA GLN A 67 5.87 -3.32 24.54
C GLN A 67 7.37 -3.65 24.49
N LYS A 68 7.72 -4.90 24.79
CA LYS A 68 9.06 -5.44 24.54
C LYS A 68 9.28 -5.57 23.03
N PHE A 69 10.50 -5.36 22.58
CA PHE A 69 10.86 -5.41 21.16
C PHE A 69 10.54 -6.77 20.52
N ILE A 70 10.90 -7.87 21.17
CA ILE A 70 10.67 -9.22 20.65
C ILE A 70 9.17 -9.51 20.47
N ASP A 71 8.34 -9.11 21.42
CA ASP A 71 6.89 -9.30 21.34
C ASP A 71 6.29 -8.47 20.20
N PHE A 72 6.74 -7.23 20.05
CA PHE A 72 6.36 -6.38 18.92
C PHE A 72 6.72 -7.02 17.57
N VAL A 73 7.98 -7.44 17.40
CA VAL A 73 8.47 -8.06 16.16
C VAL A 73 7.69 -9.33 15.84
N LYS A 74 7.43 -10.21 16.81
CA LYS A 74 6.62 -11.43 16.60
C LYS A 74 5.22 -11.11 16.09
N ILE A 75 4.55 -10.13 16.70
CA ILE A 75 3.20 -9.71 16.28
C ILE A 75 3.22 -9.13 14.87
N ARG A 76 4.24 -8.32 14.52
CA ARG A 76 4.34 -7.71 13.19
C ARG A 76 4.71 -8.74 12.12
N ALA A 77 5.63 -9.65 12.42
CA ALA A 77 5.99 -10.76 11.54
C ALA A 77 4.77 -11.64 11.25
N GLN A 78 3.98 -11.97 12.27
CA GLN A 78 2.74 -12.73 12.09
C GLN A 78 1.77 -12.00 11.15
N ARG A 79 1.56 -10.70 11.34
CA ARG A 79 0.57 -9.91 10.59
C ARG A 79 0.98 -9.53 9.18
N LEU A 80 2.28 -9.49 8.87
CA LEU A 80 2.78 -9.01 7.58
C LEU A 80 3.53 -10.10 6.81
N LEU A 81 4.43 -10.83 7.47
CA LEU A 81 5.26 -11.83 6.79
C LEU A 81 4.50 -13.14 6.51
N ILE A 82 3.52 -13.53 7.34
CA ILE A 82 2.68 -14.70 7.01
C ILE A 82 1.82 -14.47 5.76
N PRO A 83 1.06 -13.35 5.64
CA PRO A 83 0.40 -13.03 4.38
C PRO A 83 1.35 -12.94 3.20
N TYR A 84 2.49 -12.27 3.37
CA TYR A 84 3.53 -12.15 2.35
C TYR A 84 3.98 -13.52 1.81
N LEU A 85 4.34 -14.46 2.70
CA LEU A 85 4.73 -15.81 2.33
C LEU A 85 3.57 -16.59 1.70
N SER A 86 2.37 -16.47 2.27
CA SER A 86 1.19 -17.20 1.77
C SER A 86 0.83 -16.77 0.34
N PHE A 87 0.77 -15.46 0.09
CA PHE A 87 0.50 -14.91 -1.24
C PHE A 87 1.70 -15.08 -2.18
N GLY A 88 2.93 -15.06 -1.66
CA GLY A 88 4.15 -15.36 -2.40
C GLY A 88 4.15 -16.77 -2.96
N ILE A 89 3.91 -17.78 -2.12
CA ILE A 89 3.80 -19.19 -2.53
C ILE A 89 2.69 -19.33 -3.58
N PHE A 90 1.50 -18.79 -3.30
CA PHE A 90 0.37 -18.87 -4.24
C PHE A 90 0.69 -18.24 -5.60
N SER A 91 1.26 -17.03 -5.60
CA SER A 91 1.62 -16.32 -6.83
C SER A 91 2.71 -17.03 -7.60
N TYR A 92 3.71 -17.58 -6.91
CA TYR A 92 4.80 -18.33 -7.54
C TYR A 92 4.30 -19.62 -8.20
N ILE A 93 3.40 -20.36 -7.53
CA ILE A 93 2.74 -21.54 -8.12
C ILE A 93 2.00 -21.15 -9.41
N MET A 94 1.20 -20.09 -9.36
CA MET A 94 0.46 -19.60 -10.54
C MET A 94 1.41 -19.19 -11.66
N TRP A 95 2.46 -18.42 -11.35
CA TRP A 95 3.47 -17.99 -12.30
C TRP A 95 4.21 -19.17 -12.94
N PHE A 96 4.62 -20.17 -12.14
CA PHE A 96 5.34 -21.34 -12.62
C PHE A 96 4.51 -22.16 -13.62
N PHE A 97 3.22 -22.38 -13.32
CA PHE A 97 2.35 -23.16 -14.21
C PHE A 97 1.83 -22.39 -15.43
N ILE A 98 1.70 -21.06 -15.34
CA ILE A 98 1.25 -20.22 -16.46
C ILE A 98 2.42 -19.84 -17.36
N ILE A 99 3.45 -19.19 -16.80
CA ILE A 99 4.57 -18.60 -17.56
C ILE A 99 5.68 -19.62 -17.80
N GLY A 100 6.00 -20.46 -16.80
CA GLY A 100 7.02 -21.50 -16.92
C GLY A 100 6.72 -22.54 -18.01
N LYS A 101 5.44 -22.72 -18.37
CA LYS A 101 5.03 -23.57 -19.52
C LYS A 101 5.17 -22.87 -20.88
N ILE A 102 5.07 -21.55 -20.91
CA ILE A 102 5.08 -20.74 -22.15
C ILE A 102 6.53 -20.42 -22.56
N LYS A 103 7.45 -20.29 -21.59
CA LYS A 103 8.86 -19.96 -21.85
C LYS A 103 9.79 -20.94 -21.14
N LYS A 104 10.01 -22.12 -21.75
CA LYS A 104 10.96 -23.13 -21.23
C LYS A 104 12.39 -22.57 -21.07
N ASP A 105 12.76 -21.59 -21.90
CA ASP A 105 14.10 -20.97 -21.89
C ASP A 105 14.22 -19.78 -20.91
N VAL A 106 13.15 -19.45 -20.18
CA VAL A 106 13.12 -18.34 -19.20
C VAL A 106 13.02 -18.86 -17.75
N LEU A 107 12.99 -20.18 -17.55
CA LEU A 107 13.09 -20.72 -16.19
C LEU A 107 14.45 -20.30 -15.62
N PRO A 108 14.46 -19.54 -14.51
CA PRO A 108 15.71 -19.12 -13.89
C PRO A 108 16.49 -20.36 -13.41
N ILE A 109 17.71 -20.12 -12.94
CA ILE A 109 18.36 -20.90 -11.87
C ILE A 109 17.30 -21.64 -11.04
N ASN A 110 17.50 -22.93 -10.78
CA ASN A 110 16.64 -23.83 -9.98
C ASN A 110 15.38 -23.12 -9.40
N PRO A 111 14.15 -23.45 -9.84
CA PRO A 111 12.93 -22.73 -9.47
C PRO A 111 12.78 -22.46 -7.96
N ILE A 112 13.22 -23.40 -7.12
CA ILE A 112 13.19 -23.25 -5.67
C ILE A 112 14.16 -22.16 -5.23
N VAL A 113 15.40 -22.17 -5.73
CA VAL A 113 16.39 -21.11 -5.45
C VAL A 113 15.86 -19.76 -5.88
N HIS A 114 15.31 -19.65 -7.09
CA HIS A 114 14.71 -18.39 -7.56
C HIS A 114 13.62 -17.87 -6.61
N PHE A 115 12.69 -18.74 -6.21
CA PHE A 115 11.65 -18.38 -5.24
C PHE A 115 12.25 -17.92 -3.90
N LEU A 116 13.16 -18.72 -3.32
CA LEU A 116 13.75 -18.42 -2.02
C LEU A 116 14.56 -17.13 -2.04
N THR A 117 15.38 -16.91 -3.06
CA THR A 117 16.17 -15.67 -3.19
C THR A 117 15.24 -14.46 -3.28
N ASN A 118 14.20 -14.51 -4.11
CA ASN A 118 13.25 -13.40 -4.23
C ASN A 118 12.45 -13.15 -2.94
N ILE A 119 11.99 -14.20 -2.28
CA ILE A 119 11.19 -14.09 -1.05
C ILE A 119 12.02 -13.61 0.15
N PHE A 120 13.25 -14.11 0.30
CA PHE A 120 14.09 -13.69 1.42
C PHE A 120 14.77 -12.35 1.18
N TYR A 121 14.98 -11.95 -0.08
CA TYR A 121 15.45 -10.60 -0.38
C TYR A 121 14.32 -9.58 -0.27
N GLY A 122 13.10 -9.91 -0.72
CA GLY A 122 11.89 -9.12 -0.49
C GLY A 122 11.88 -7.72 -1.09
N VAL A 123 12.70 -7.47 -2.10
CA VAL A 123 12.73 -6.23 -2.89
C VAL A 123 11.85 -6.42 -4.14
N GLY A 124 11.24 -5.36 -4.65
CA GLY A 124 10.53 -5.40 -5.93
C GLY A 124 11.15 -4.46 -6.97
N GLY A 125 10.89 -4.76 -8.24
CA GLY A 125 11.47 -4.05 -9.39
C GLY A 125 12.78 -4.68 -9.85
N TRP A 126 13.29 -4.27 -11.02
CA TRP A 126 14.58 -4.74 -11.56
C TRP A 126 14.73 -6.28 -11.63
N GLY A 127 13.64 -6.98 -11.97
CA GLY A 127 13.61 -8.45 -12.03
C GLY A 127 13.33 -9.15 -10.70
N TRP A 128 13.28 -8.42 -9.58
CA TRP A 128 12.89 -8.98 -8.28
C TRP A 128 11.36 -9.07 -8.11
N LEU A 129 10.93 -10.14 -7.44
CA LEU A 129 9.53 -10.52 -7.23
C LEU A 129 8.73 -10.50 -8.55
N ASP A 130 9.34 -10.93 -9.65
CA ASP A 130 8.76 -10.97 -11.00
C ASP A 130 7.45 -11.78 -11.09
N PHE A 131 7.27 -12.77 -10.21
CA PHE A 131 6.03 -13.53 -10.08
C PHE A 131 4.88 -12.73 -9.45
N ASN A 132 5.18 -11.73 -8.62
CA ASN A 132 4.21 -10.79 -8.07
C ASN A 132 4.90 -9.58 -7.42
N ILE A 133 5.10 -8.54 -8.23
CA ILE A 133 5.86 -7.37 -7.80
C ILE A 133 5.25 -6.70 -6.57
N THR A 134 3.92 -6.67 -6.43
CA THR A 134 3.19 -5.97 -5.35
C THR A 134 3.57 -6.45 -3.96
N LEU A 135 4.08 -7.67 -3.81
CA LEU A 135 4.43 -8.26 -2.53
C LEU A 135 5.53 -7.47 -1.78
N TRP A 136 6.33 -6.65 -2.47
CA TRP A 136 7.39 -5.81 -1.88
C TRP A 136 6.91 -4.93 -0.71
N PHE A 137 5.65 -4.50 -0.75
CA PHE A 137 5.08 -3.59 0.24
C PHE A 137 5.02 -4.22 1.64
N PHE A 138 4.83 -5.54 1.73
CA PHE A 138 4.71 -6.26 3.01
C PHE A 138 6.02 -6.26 3.82
N PRO A 139 7.16 -6.73 3.28
CA PRO A 139 8.45 -6.68 3.99
C PRO A 139 8.90 -5.23 4.21
N CYS A 140 8.65 -4.31 3.25
CA CYS A 140 8.96 -2.90 3.45
C CYS A 140 8.17 -2.30 4.61
N LEU A 141 6.85 -2.55 4.69
CA LEU A 141 6.03 -2.08 5.80
C LEU A 141 6.49 -2.70 7.12
N PHE A 142 6.89 -3.97 7.14
CA PHE A 142 7.43 -4.61 8.33
C PHE A 142 8.70 -3.89 8.84
N VAL A 143 9.64 -3.57 7.95
CA VAL A 143 10.83 -2.79 8.28
C VAL A 143 10.46 -1.37 8.73
N THR A 144 9.53 -0.71 8.04
CA THR A 144 9.01 0.60 8.45
C THR A 144 8.42 0.58 9.86
N GLU A 145 7.65 -0.45 10.23
CA GLU A 145 7.10 -0.60 11.58
C GLU A 145 8.19 -0.84 12.64
N ILE A 146 9.27 -1.55 12.29
CA ILE A 146 10.44 -1.74 13.17
C ILE A 146 11.18 -0.41 13.38
N LEU A 147 11.46 0.34 12.31
CA LEU A 147 12.07 1.67 12.44
C LEU A 147 11.21 2.56 13.34
N PHE A 148 9.89 2.57 13.09
CA PHE A 148 8.97 3.40 13.86
C PHE A 148 8.83 2.98 15.32
N PHE A 149 9.03 1.69 15.66
CA PHE A 149 9.08 1.22 17.04
C PHE A 149 10.13 1.96 17.86
N PHE A 150 11.30 2.25 17.29
CA PHE A 150 12.32 3.04 17.99
C PHE A 150 11.98 4.53 17.98
N LEU A 151 11.55 5.06 16.83
CA LEU A 151 11.24 6.48 16.68
C LEU A 151 10.13 6.98 17.60
N ILE A 152 9.08 6.18 17.81
CA ILE A 152 7.95 6.58 18.67
C ILE A 152 8.38 6.78 20.14
N ARG A 153 9.53 6.23 20.56
CA ARG A 153 10.07 6.32 21.92
C ARG A 153 10.96 7.55 22.14
N LEU A 154 11.16 8.38 21.12
CA LEU A 154 11.84 9.66 21.28
C LEU A 154 11.09 10.55 22.28
N PRO A 155 11.81 11.41 23.04
CA PRO A 155 11.27 12.10 24.21
C PRO A 155 10.14 13.09 23.89
N SER A 156 10.06 13.56 22.64
CA SER A 156 9.05 14.54 22.22
C SER A 156 8.59 14.33 20.77
N ARG A 157 7.43 14.91 20.43
CA ARG A 157 6.96 15.00 19.03
C ARG A 157 7.92 15.80 18.14
N LYS A 158 8.61 16.80 18.70
CA LYS A 158 9.63 17.59 17.98
C LYS A 158 10.82 16.71 17.61
N SER A 159 11.37 15.94 18.55
CA SER A 159 12.46 15.01 18.28
C SER A 159 12.06 13.93 17.28
N LEU A 160 10.81 13.44 17.33
CA LEU A 160 10.29 12.54 16.30
C LEU A 160 10.27 13.21 14.91
N GLY A 161 9.77 14.44 14.83
CA GLY A 161 9.77 15.20 13.57
C GLY A 161 11.18 15.40 12.99
N VAL A 162 12.15 15.76 13.84
CA VAL A 162 13.57 15.88 13.42
C VAL A 162 14.12 14.54 12.93
N ALA A 163 13.88 13.44 13.65
CA ALA A 163 14.37 12.13 13.24
C ALA A 163 13.75 11.67 11.90
N LEU A 164 12.45 11.91 11.67
CA LEU A 164 11.79 11.62 10.39
C LEU A 164 12.39 12.46 9.26
N PHE A 165 12.64 13.75 9.51
CA PHE A 165 13.30 14.61 8.53
C PHE A 165 14.72 14.11 8.20
N SER A 166 15.51 13.76 9.21
CA SER A 166 16.85 13.20 9.01
C SER A 166 16.82 11.90 8.19
N LEU A 167 15.88 10.99 8.47
CA LEU A 167 15.72 9.76 7.68
C LEU A 167 15.30 10.04 6.23
N SER A 168 14.45 11.06 6.01
CA SER A 168 14.12 11.51 4.65
C SER A 168 15.37 11.96 3.88
N VAL A 169 16.22 12.76 4.53
CA VAL A 169 17.48 13.27 3.94
C VAL A 169 18.46 12.14 3.67
N ILE A 170 18.59 11.17 4.58
CA ILE A 170 19.43 9.97 4.35
C ILE A 170 18.88 9.17 3.16
N GLY A 171 17.56 8.97 3.08
CA GLY A 171 16.92 8.30 1.95
C GLY A 171 17.16 9.01 0.62
N TYR A 172 17.09 10.36 0.61
CA TYR A 172 17.42 11.16 -0.57
C TYR A 172 18.84 10.87 -1.06
N PHE A 173 19.84 11.07 -0.20
CA PHE A 173 21.24 10.86 -0.58
C PHE A 173 21.54 9.42 -0.97
N LEU A 174 20.85 8.45 -0.37
CA LEU A 174 20.98 7.05 -0.75
C LEU A 174 20.60 6.85 -2.22
N PHE A 175 19.46 7.38 -2.67
CA PHE A 175 19.00 7.20 -4.06
C PHE A 175 19.67 8.15 -5.08
N GLU A 176 20.30 9.23 -4.63
CA GLU A 176 21.15 10.07 -5.50
C GLU A 176 22.53 9.44 -5.75
N VAL A 177 23.08 8.71 -4.77
CA VAL A 177 24.43 8.15 -4.85
C VAL A 177 24.43 6.69 -5.32
N VAL A 178 23.40 5.93 -4.95
CA VAL A 178 23.33 4.49 -5.23
C VAL A 178 22.36 4.21 -6.37
N ASP A 179 22.89 3.58 -7.41
CA ASP A 179 22.10 3.04 -8.51
C ASP A 179 21.19 1.92 -7.99
N SER A 180 19.89 2.21 -7.92
CA SER A 180 18.88 1.30 -7.36
C SER A 180 18.63 0.07 -8.24
N GLU A 181 19.10 0.06 -9.49
CA GLU A 181 19.09 -1.12 -10.34
C GLU A 181 20.15 -2.13 -9.89
N LYS A 182 21.31 -1.64 -9.43
CA LYS A 182 22.45 -2.47 -9.04
C LYS A 182 22.47 -2.85 -7.58
N PHE A 183 21.97 -1.97 -6.71
CA PHE A 183 22.02 -2.19 -5.27
C PHE A 183 20.72 -1.78 -4.60
N ARG A 184 20.16 -2.72 -3.84
CA ARG A 184 18.96 -2.55 -3.03
C ARG A 184 19.17 -3.21 -1.69
N LEU A 185 18.60 -2.69 -0.62
CA LEU A 185 18.69 -3.34 0.69
C LEU A 185 17.58 -4.37 0.90
N PRO A 186 17.83 -5.50 1.59
CA PRO A 186 16.81 -6.49 1.89
C PRO A 186 15.56 -5.87 2.51
N PHE A 187 14.41 -6.42 2.13
CA PHE A 187 13.07 -5.99 2.55
C PHE A 187 12.77 -4.52 2.22
N GLY A 188 13.49 -3.92 1.27
CA GLY A 188 13.32 -2.52 0.91
C GLY A 188 13.68 -1.56 2.04
N LEU A 189 14.68 -1.88 2.86
CA LEU A 189 15.13 -1.00 3.95
C LEU A 189 15.54 0.39 3.44
N ASP A 190 16.07 0.47 2.22
CA ASP A 190 16.40 1.70 1.53
C ASP A 190 15.19 2.62 1.34
N ILE A 191 14.12 2.12 0.70
CA ILE A 191 12.86 2.84 0.51
C ILE A 191 12.08 3.01 1.82
N ALA A 192 12.32 2.16 2.82
CA ALA A 192 11.69 2.28 4.14
C ALA A 192 12.10 3.57 4.87
N LEU A 193 13.27 4.16 4.55
CA LEU A 193 13.72 5.46 5.06
C LEU A 193 12.80 6.60 4.61
N THR A 194 12.29 6.53 3.39
CA THR A 194 11.26 7.45 2.86
C THR A 194 9.88 7.08 3.41
N ALA A 195 9.54 5.78 3.43
CA ALA A 195 8.22 5.31 3.86
C ALA A 195 7.89 5.63 5.32
N VAL A 196 8.88 5.56 6.22
CA VAL A 196 8.69 5.84 7.64
C VAL A 196 8.32 7.30 7.91
N VAL A 197 8.65 8.22 7.01
CA VAL A 197 8.20 9.62 7.07
C VAL A 197 6.68 9.69 6.97
N PHE A 198 6.09 9.06 5.95
CA PHE A 198 4.64 9.02 5.79
C PHE A 198 3.96 8.28 6.94
N TYR A 199 4.52 7.14 7.36
CA TYR A 199 4.03 6.40 8.53
C TYR A 199 4.04 7.28 9.80
N GLY A 200 5.14 7.97 10.07
CA GLY A 200 5.25 8.87 11.22
C GLY A 200 4.32 10.07 11.15
N LEU A 201 4.14 10.67 9.98
CA LEU A 201 3.17 11.74 9.75
C LEU A 201 1.74 11.27 10.02
N GLY A 202 1.39 10.04 9.63
CA GLY A 202 0.10 9.44 9.96
C GLY A 202 -0.15 9.37 11.47
N TYR A 203 0.83 8.95 12.25
CA TYR A 203 0.75 8.94 13.70
C TYR A 203 0.64 10.36 14.29
N LEU A 204 1.45 11.31 13.80
CA LEU A 204 1.47 12.69 14.29
C LEU A 204 0.18 13.45 14.00
N VAL A 205 -0.43 13.23 12.83
CA VAL A 205 -1.64 13.94 12.40
C VAL A 205 -2.92 13.39 13.05
N LYS A 206 -2.91 12.12 13.48
CA LYS A 206 -4.07 11.42 14.04
C LYS A 206 -4.84 12.22 15.11
N PRO A 207 -4.20 12.78 16.16
CA PRO A 207 -4.92 13.53 17.18
C PRO A 207 -5.62 14.78 16.61
N HIS A 208 -5.04 15.43 15.59
CA HIS A 208 -5.61 16.63 14.98
C HIS A 208 -6.79 16.31 14.07
N VAL A 209 -6.75 15.15 13.42
CA VAL A 209 -7.78 14.69 12.47
C VAL A 209 -9.01 14.11 13.17
N LEU A 210 -8.82 13.52 14.35
CA LEU A 210 -9.87 12.93 15.18
C LEU A 210 -10.41 13.86 16.27
N ASN A 211 -9.80 15.03 16.48
CA ASN A 211 -10.29 16.00 17.45
C ASN A 211 -11.62 16.62 16.96
N ASP A 212 -12.59 16.73 17.87
CA ASP A 212 -13.91 17.31 17.66
C ASP A 212 -13.88 18.79 17.24
N GLY A 213 -12.71 19.45 17.36
CA GLY A 213 -12.50 20.83 16.92
C GLY A 213 -12.50 21.05 15.40
N PHE A 214 -12.43 19.99 14.58
CA PHE A 214 -12.44 20.11 13.12
C PHE A 214 -13.86 20.40 12.60
N LYS A 215 -14.24 21.69 12.57
CA LYS A 215 -15.53 22.14 12.01
C LYS A 215 -15.67 21.70 10.55
N ALA A 216 -16.87 21.28 10.17
CA ALA A 216 -17.17 20.78 8.82
C ALA A 216 -16.78 21.77 7.70
N TRP A 217 -16.88 23.08 7.95
CA TRP A 217 -16.55 24.09 6.95
C TRP A 217 -15.05 24.16 6.61
N TYR A 218 -14.15 23.74 7.52
CA TYR A 218 -12.71 23.69 7.23
C TYR A 218 -12.38 22.73 6.08
N GLN A 219 -13.25 21.76 5.80
CA GLN A 219 -13.06 20.81 4.70
C GLN A 219 -12.90 21.52 3.35
N TRP A 220 -13.63 22.61 3.10
CA TRP A 220 -13.60 23.30 1.81
C TRP A 220 -12.30 24.06 1.54
N PRO A 221 -11.77 24.90 2.46
CA PRO A 221 -10.42 25.47 2.31
C PRO A 221 -9.33 24.41 2.17
N PHE A 222 -9.37 23.33 2.96
CA PHE A 222 -8.39 22.25 2.84
C PHE A 222 -8.51 21.47 1.53
N LEU A 223 -9.72 21.28 1.02
CA LEU A 223 -9.94 20.65 -0.28
C LEU A 223 -9.42 21.56 -1.41
N LEU A 224 -9.69 22.87 -1.36
CA LEU A 224 -9.18 23.82 -2.35
C LEU A 224 -7.65 23.87 -2.33
N LEU A 225 -7.05 24.04 -1.14
CA LEU A 225 -5.60 24.05 -0.98
C LEU A 225 -4.97 22.73 -1.45
N GLY A 226 -5.54 21.60 -1.05
CA GLY A 226 -5.08 20.27 -1.47
C GLY A 226 -5.18 20.10 -2.99
N THR A 227 -6.27 20.53 -3.61
CA THR A 227 -6.46 20.47 -5.08
C THR A 227 -5.41 21.30 -5.81
N LEU A 228 -5.25 22.58 -5.43
CA LEU A 228 -4.30 23.48 -6.09
C LEU A 228 -2.86 22.98 -5.93
N ALA A 229 -2.46 22.64 -4.70
CA ALA A 229 -1.13 22.12 -4.44
C ALA A 229 -0.88 20.79 -5.17
N TYR A 230 -1.87 19.89 -5.21
CA TYR A 230 -1.73 18.59 -5.87
C TYR A 230 -1.59 18.75 -7.38
N ILE A 231 -2.35 19.65 -8.01
CA ILE A 231 -2.17 19.98 -9.43
C ILE A 231 -0.78 20.55 -9.67
N VAL A 232 -0.37 21.57 -8.91
CA VAL A 232 0.91 22.25 -9.12
C VAL A 232 2.08 21.28 -8.92
N PHE A 233 2.17 20.60 -7.78
CA PHE A 233 3.33 19.77 -7.46
C PHE A 233 3.38 18.47 -8.25
N SER A 234 2.24 17.90 -8.66
CA SER A 234 2.27 16.74 -9.57
C SER A 234 2.79 17.12 -10.95
N ASN A 235 2.44 18.31 -11.48
CA ASN A 235 2.94 18.77 -12.79
C ASN A 235 4.37 19.31 -12.74
N LEU A 236 4.84 19.80 -11.58
CA LEU A 236 6.26 20.15 -11.39
C LEU A 236 7.13 18.91 -11.20
N ASN A 237 6.56 17.82 -10.70
CA ASN A 237 7.23 16.53 -10.63
C ASN A 237 7.07 15.76 -11.96
N GLU A 238 7.59 14.53 -11.97
CA GLU A 238 7.38 13.55 -13.03
C GLU A 238 6.77 12.28 -12.42
N PRO A 239 6.24 11.35 -13.24
CA PRO A 239 5.78 10.05 -12.74
C PRO A 239 6.87 9.39 -11.91
N SER A 240 6.48 8.90 -10.74
CA SER A 240 7.42 8.29 -9.77
C SER A 240 7.23 6.79 -9.70
N ALA A 241 8.22 6.07 -9.17
CA ALA A 241 8.13 4.65 -8.90
C ALA A 241 8.75 4.38 -7.52
N PHE A 242 7.93 4.57 -6.48
CA PHE A 242 8.33 4.43 -5.07
C PHE A 242 9.10 3.13 -4.78
N ILE A 243 8.65 2.03 -5.39
CA ILE A 243 9.22 0.68 -5.24
C ILE A 243 10.71 0.58 -5.62
N ILE A 244 11.16 1.37 -6.61
CA ILE A 244 12.55 1.41 -7.08
C ILE A 244 13.30 2.65 -6.60
N GLY A 245 12.71 3.45 -5.71
CA GLY A 245 13.33 4.68 -5.23
C GLY A 245 13.45 5.77 -6.31
N ASN A 246 12.68 5.67 -7.40
CA ASN A 246 12.54 6.78 -8.34
C ASN A 246 11.40 7.66 -7.84
N PHE A 247 11.71 8.91 -7.49
CA PHE A 247 10.75 9.86 -6.94
C PHE A 247 10.30 10.90 -7.97
N GLY A 248 10.57 10.68 -9.26
CA GLY A 248 10.33 11.63 -10.34
C GLY A 248 11.44 12.67 -10.43
N LYS A 249 11.12 13.86 -10.93
CA LYS A 249 12.09 14.92 -11.20
C LYS A 249 12.84 15.41 -9.96
N ASN A 250 12.14 15.52 -8.83
CA ASN A 250 12.73 16.06 -7.62
C ASN A 250 12.09 15.46 -6.37
N TYR A 251 12.92 14.99 -5.45
CA TYR A 251 12.49 14.38 -4.19
C TYR A 251 11.62 15.29 -3.31
N PHE A 252 11.85 16.61 -3.34
CA PHE A 252 11.00 17.59 -2.66
C PHE A 252 9.63 17.72 -3.33
N TYR A 253 9.56 17.79 -4.67
CA TYR A 253 8.29 17.84 -5.40
C TYR A 253 7.49 16.55 -5.21
N PHE A 254 8.15 15.40 -5.12
CA PHE A 254 7.53 14.13 -4.75
C PHE A 254 6.78 14.22 -3.41
N TYR A 255 7.43 14.69 -2.34
CA TYR A 255 6.77 14.84 -1.04
C TYR A 255 5.59 15.79 -1.09
N LEU A 256 5.74 16.93 -1.79
CA LEU A 256 4.66 17.91 -1.90
C LEU A 256 3.48 17.37 -2.72
N ALA A 257 3.74 16.65 -3.82
CA ALA A 257 2.71 15.97 -4.61
C ALA A 257 2.00 14.88 -3.79
N ALA A 258 2.76 14.03 -3.10
CA ALA A 258 2.23 12.97 -2.24
C ALA A 258 1.34 13.53 -1.11
N LEU A 259 1.84 14.50 -0.34
CA LEU A 259 1.12 15.05 0.82
C LEU A 259 -0.12 15.85 0.40
N SER A 260 -0.03 16.64 -0.67
CA SER A 260 -1.19 17.38 -1.20
C SER A 260 -2.24 16.44 -1.80
N GLY A 261 -1.82 15.38 -2.49
CA GLY A 261 -2.71 14.34 -2.99
C GLY A 261 -3.41 13.58 -1.86
N ILE A 262 -2.70 13.22 -0.79
CA ILE A 262 -3.29 12.61 0.41
C ILE A 262 -4.32 13.56 1.04
N LEU A 263 -3.98 14.85 1.17
CA LEU A 263 -4.91 15.84 1.70
C LEU A 263 -6.17 15.94 0.84
N PHE A 264 -6.02 16.08 -0.48
CA PHE A 264 -7.11 16.13 -1.45
C PHE A 264 -8.04 14.91 -1.32
N TRP A 265 -7.49 13.70 -1.47
CA TRP A 265 -8.29 12.48 -1.42
C TRP A 265 -8.88 12.19 -0.04
N ALA A 266 -8.23 12.61 1.04
CA ALA A 266 -8.80 12.53 2.38
C ALA A 266 -10.04 13.43 2.52
N GLN A 267 -10.03 14.65 1.98
CA GLN A 267 -11.21 15.52 1.98
C GLN A 267 -12.33 14.95 1.09
N ILE A 268 -12.02 14.49 -0.13
CA ILE A 268 -13.00 13.83 -1.00
C ILE A 268 -13.63 12.62 -0.30
N SER A 269 -12.83 11.81 0.38
CA SER A 269 -13.30 10.63 1.11
C SER A 269 -14.24 10.95 2.27
N ARG A 270 -14.10 12.14 2.87
CA ARG A 270 -15.00 12.66 3.93
C ARG A 270 -16.35 13.14 3.39
N LEU A 271 -16.37 13.64 2.15
CA LEU A 271 -17.61 14.06 1.47
C LEU A 271 -18.45 12.88 1.01
N ILE A 272 -17.82 11.73 0.77
CA ILE A 272 -18.50 10.52 0.32
C ILE A 272 -19.17 9.83 1.49
N LYS A 273 -20.49 9.66 1.40
CA LYS A 273 -21.25 8.90 2.40
C LYS A 273 -20.72 7.46 2.48
N PRO A 274 -20.66 6.88 3.69
CA PRO A 274 -20.26 5.49 3.86
C PRO A 274 -21.13 4.59 2.99
N ASN A 275 -20.51 3.79 2.13
CA ASN A 275 -21.22 2.81 1.30
C ASN A 275 -20.57 1.44 1.44
N LYS A 276 -21.39 0.40 1.22
CA LYS A 276 -20.98 -1.00 1.45
C LYS A 276 -19.79 -1.39 0.58
N LEU A 277 -19.78 -1.01 -0.70
CA LEU A 277 -18.72 -1.40 -1.63
C LEU A 277 -17.36 -0.86 -1.20
N PHE A 278 -17.25 0.45 -0.97
CA PHE A 278 -16.01 1.10 -0.52
C PHE A 278 -15.58 0.56 0.84
N THR A 279 -16.53 0.32 1.74
CA THR A 279 -16.26 -0.30 3.03
C THR A 279 -15.63 -1.68 2.87
N GLU A 280 -16.15 -2.52 1.96
CA GLU A 280 -15.63 -3.86 1.72
C GLU A 280 -14.27 -3.86 1.02
N ILE A 281 -14.04 -2.97 0.06
CA ILE A 281 -12.71 -2.80 -0.56
C ILE A 281 -11.70 -2.34 0.51
N GLY A 282 -12.04 -1.31 1.29
CA GLY A 282 -11.17 -0.75 2.32
C GLY A 282 -10.88 -1.71 3.49
N LYS A 283 -11.78 -2.65 3.78
CA LYS A 283 -11.57 -3.76 4.74
C LYS A 283 -10.57 -4.78 4.25
N ASN A 284 -10.62 -5.10 2.96
CA ASN A 284 -9.97 -6.27 2.39
C ASN A 284 -8.72 -5.91 1.57
N THR A 285 -8.15 -4.72 1.78
CA THR A 285 -6.93 -4.28 1.08
C THR A 285 -5.78 -5.27 1.18
N LEU A 286 -5.62 -5.96 2.33
CA LEU A 286 -4.59 -6.98 2.54
C LEU A 286 -4.68 -8.15 1.54
N VAL A 287 -5.88 -8.49 1.08
CA VAL A 287 -6.13 -9.59 0.12
C VAL A 287 -6.16 -9.05 -1.30
N ILE A 288 -6.84 -7.92 -1.52
CA ILE A 288 -7.02 -7.35 -2.86
C ILE A 288 -5.67 -6.93 -3.45
N PHE A 289 -4.82 -6.32 -2.63
CA PHE A 289 -3.52 -5.79 -3.05
C PHE A 289 -2.59 -6.83 -3.68
N PRO A 290 -2.31 -7.99 -3.06
CA PRO A 290 -1.43 -8.98 -3.69
C PRO A 290 -2.09 -9.78 -4.83
N LEU A 291 -3.42 -9.88 -4.88
CA LEU A 291 -4.08 -10.82 -5.82
C LEU A 291 -4.54 -10.19 -7.13
N HIS A 292 -4.70 -8.86 -7.23
CA HIS A 292 -5.29 -8.23 -8.42
C HIS A 292 -4.50 -8.47 -9.71
N LEU A 293 -3.16 -8.48 -9.65
CA LEU A 293 -2.32 -8.74 -10.82
C LEU A 293 -2.56 -10.13 -11.42
N LEU A 294 -2.88 -11.12 -10.57
CA LEU A 294 -3.10 -12.50 -11.00
C LEU A 294 -4.39 -12.65 -11.83
N LEU A 295 -5.31 -11.70 -11.75
CA LEU A 295 -6.57 -11.72 -12.50
C LEU A 295 -6.41 -11.16 -13.93
N PHE A 296 -5.42 -10.30 -14.18
CA PHE A 296 -5.27 -9.64 -15.49
C PHE A 296 -4.98 -10.62 -16.64
N PRO A 297 -4.07 -11.61 -16.51
CA PRO A 297 -3.87 -12.60 -17.56
C PRO A 297 -5.14 -13.41 -17.85
N PHE A 298 -5.93 -13.72 -16.82
CA PHE A 298 -7.21 -14.41 -16.99
C PHE A 298 -8.20 -13.56 -17.79
N PHE A 299 -8.40 -12.29 -17.42
CA PHE A 299 -9.28 -11.38 -18.18
C PHE A 299 -8.80 -11.20 -19.62
N THR A 300 -7.49 -11.08 -19.84
CA THR A 300 -6.92 -10.95 -21.19
C THR A 300 -7.14 -12.22 -21.99
N GLY A 301 -6.95 -13.39 -21.37
CA GLY A 301 -7.21 -14.69 -21.98
C GLY A 301 -8.68 -14.84 -22.42
N VAL A 302 -9.64 -14.45 -21.57
CA VAL A 302 -11.07 -14.48 -21.91
C VAL A 302 -11.37 -13.58 -23.12
N LEU A 303 -10.92 -12.32 -23.10
CA LEU A 303 -11.17 -11.39 -24.22
C LEU A 303 -10.56 -11.88 -25.54
N VAL A 304 -9.31 -12.35 -25.51
CA VAL A 304 -8.58 -12.75 -26.72
C VAL A 304 -9.04 -14.11 -27.23
N TYR A 305 -9.18 -15.12 -26.37
CA TYR A 305 -9.43 -16.49 -26.83
C TYR A 305 -10.91 -16.84 -26.93
N VAL A 306 -11.77 -16.27 -26.07
CA VAL A 306 -13.22 -16.53 -26.11
C VAL A 306 -13.92 -15.52 -27.01
N PHE A 307 -13.73 -14.22 -26.74
CA PHE A 307 -14.40 -13.15 -27.49
C PHE A 307 -13.67 -12.71 -28.76
N LYS A 308 -12.47 -13.27 -29.03
CA LYS A 308 -11.65 -12.97 -30.22
C LYS A 308 -11.31 -11.49 -30.39
N VAL A 309 -11.24 -10.74 -29.28
CA VAL A 309 -10.86 -9.32 -29.30
C VAL A 309 -9.36 -9.22 -29.62
N PRO A 310 -8.94 -8.43 -30.63
CA PRO A 310 -7.53 -8.21 -30.93
C PRO A 310 -6.78 -7.60 -29.75
N LYS A 311 -5.54 -8.06 -29.50
CA LYS A 311 -4.70 -7.53 -28.41
C LYS A 311 -4.45 -6.02 -28.52
N SER A 312 -4.27 -5.52 -29.74
CA SER A 312 -4.10 -4.08 -30.00
C SER A 312 -5.29 -3.23 -29.53
N ALA A 313 -6.51 -3.78 -29.57
CA ALA A 313 -7.71 -3.10 -29.07
C ALA A 313 -7.81 -3.11 -27.53
N ILE A 314 -7.04 -3.97 -26.86
CA ILE A 314 -7.03 -4.15 -25.41
C ILE A 314 -5.94 -3.30 -24.73
N GLU A 315 -4.77 -3.19 -25.37
CA GLU A 315 -3.54 -2.64 -24.77
C GLU A 315 -3.61 -1.14 -24.43
N HIS A 316 -4.39 -0.36 -25.17
CA HIS A 316 -4.51 1.09 -24.96
C HIS A 316 -5.94 1.55 -24.72
N SER A 317 -6.77 0.68 -24.12
CA SER A 317 -8.19 0.98 -23.89
C SER A 317 -8.47 1.35 -22.44
N ASN A 318 -8.84 2.62 -22.23
CA ASN A 318 -9.29 3.15 -20.93
C ASN A 318 -10.53 2.41 -20.41
N ILE A 319 -11.42 1.97 -21.30
CA ILE A 319 -12.63 1.21 -20.93
C ILE A 319 -12.22 -0.15 -20.37
N VAL A 320 -11.27 -0.82 -21.02
CA VAL A 320 -10.77 -2.12 -20.54
C VAL A 320 -10.01 -1.97 -19.22
N ALA A 321 -9.23 -0.89 -19.06
CA ALA A 321 -8.55 -0.57 -17.80
C ALA A 321 -9.55 -0.45 -16.63
N LEU A 322 -10.61 0.34 -16.83
CA LEU A 322 -11.66 0.52 -15.83
C LEU A 322 -12.41 -0.79 -15.55
N ALA A 323 -12.74 -1.57 -16.60
CA ALA A 323 -13.39 -2.86 -16.44
C ALA A 323 -12.52 -3.84 -15.63
N TYR A 324 -11.22 -3.95 -15.93
CA TYR A 324 -10.29 -4.81 -15.19
C TYR A 324 -10.22 -4.41 -13.72
N THR A 325 -10.25 -3.11 -13.45
CA THR A 325 -10.18 -2.57 -12.09
C THR A 325 -11.42 -2.94 -11.28
N ILE A 326 -12.61 -2.67 -11.84
CA ILE A 326 -13.89 -2.97 -11.19
C ILE A 326 -14.06 -4.48 -11.02
N LEU A 327 -13.81 -5.28 -12.06
CA LEU A 327 -13.93 -6.74 -12.00
C LEU A 327 -12.95 -7.34 -10.99
N SER A 328 -11.71 -6.85 -10.92
CA SER A 328 -10.75 -7.29 -9.90
C SER A 328 -11.28 -7.05 -8.50
N ALA A 329 -11.75 -5.83 -8.21
CA ALA A 329 -12.30 -5.51 -6.90
C ALA A 329 -13.51 -6.38 -6.56
N LEU A 330 -14.45 -6.56 -7.49
CA LEU A 330 -15.67 -7.34 -7.28
C LEU A 330 -15.40 -8.84 -7.09
N ILE A 331 -14.43 -9.41 -7.82
CA ILE A 331 -14.04 -10.83 -7.69
C ILE A 331 -13.25 -11.07 -6.40
N LEU A 332 -12.39 -10.12 -6.00
CA LEU A 332 -11.52 -10.29 -4.84
C LEU A 332 -12.24 -10.07 -3.51
N ILE A 333 -13.36 -9.34 -3.47
CA ILE A 333 -14.19 -9.22 -2.25
C ILE A 333 -14.67 -10.58 -1.73
N PRO A 334 -15.39 -11.43 -2.50
CA PRO A 334 -15.84 -12.73 -2.01
C PRO A 334 -14.67 -13.69 -1.72
N ILE A 335 -13.57 -13.60 -2.48
CA ILE A 335 -12.34 -14.35 -2.16
C ILE A 335 -11.78 -13.92 -0.80
N ALA A 336 -11.74 -12.62 -0.52
CA ALA A 336 -11.30 -12.11 0.77
C ALA A 336 -12.22 -12.58 1.90
N TRP A 337 -13.54 -12.60 1.70
CA TRP A 337 -14.45 -13.19 2.69
C TRP A 337 -14.17 -14.67 2.94
N GLY A 338 -13.93 -15.44 1.87
CA GLY A 338 -13.56 -16.85 1.96
C GLY A 338 -12.25 -17.06 2.75
N LEU A 339 -11.20 -16.30 2.43
CA LEU A 339 -9.91 -16.39 3.14
C LEU A 339 -10.06 -16.02 4.62
N ASN A 340 -10.77 -14.93 4.92
CA ASN A 340 -11.03 -14.50 6.30
C ASN A 340 -11.86 -15.54 7.09
N ARG A 341 -12.80 -16.22 6.43
CA ARG A 341 -13.70 -17.18 7.09
C ARG A 341 -13.06 -18.54 7.30
N TYR A 342 -12.39 -19.07 6.29
CA TYR A 342 -11.97 -20.47 6.25
C TYR A 342 -10.48 -20.68 6.53
N VAL A 343 -9.63 -19.74 6.10
CA VAL A 343 -8.17 -19.85 6.26
C VAL A 343 -7.52 -18.56 6.81
N PRO A 344 -8.05 -17.98 7.92
CA PRO A 344 -7.56 -16.70 8.46
C PRO A 344 -6.09 -16.74 8.90
N PHE A 345 -5.55 -17.93 9.17
CA PHE A 345 -4.13 -18.11 9.52
C PHE A 345 -3.18 -17.71 8.37
N LEU A 346 -3.60 -17.88 7.10
CA LEU A 346 -2.83 -17.39 5.94
C LEU A 346 -2.76 -15.87 5.91
N LEU A 347 -3.72 -15.19 6.54
CA LEU A 347 -3.76 -13.74 6.69
C LEU A 347 -3.08 -13.28 8.00
N GLY A 348 -2.38 -14.18 8.71
CA GLY A 348 -1.72 -13.84 9.97
C GLY A 348 -2.69 -13.62 11.14
N TYR A 349 -3.95 -14.05 11.03
CA TYR A 349 -4.93 -13.94 12.10
C TYR A 349 -5.00 -15.21 12.94
N SER A 350 -5.09 -15.05 14.27
CA SER A 350 -5.40 -16.16 15.18
C SER A 350 -6.86 -16.60 15.01
N PRO A 351 -7.16 -17.92 15.00
CA PRO A 351 -8.52 -18.47 14.89
C PRO A 351 -9.52 -17.93 15.93
N GLN A 352 -9.05 -17.43 17.06
CA GLN A 352 -9.87 -16.93 18.18
C GLN A 352 -10.43 -15.51 17.97
N ARG A 353 -10.02 -14.78 16.92
CA ARG A 353 -10.47 -13.40 16.66
C ARG A 353 -11.88 -13.31 16.04
N LYS A 354 -12.70 -14.36 16.16
CA LYS A 354 -14.03 -14.49 15.52
C LYS A 354 -15.09 -13.49 16.00
N SER A 355 -14.88 -12.73 17.08
CA SER A 355 -15.97 -12.00 17.75
C SER A 355 -15.98 -10.47 17.68
N ILE A 356 -15.01 -9.79 17.02
CA ILE A 356 -14.88 -8.32 17.20
C ILE A 356 -15.24 -7.49 15.94
N ASN A 357 -15.37 -8.09 14.76
CA ASN A 357 -15.54 -7.31 13.51
C ASN A 357 -16.71 -7.77 12.61
N GLN A 358 -17.71 -8.47 13.15
CA GLN A 358 -18.99 -8.63 12.42
C GLN A 358 -19.85 -7.39 12.60
#